data_AF-A0A2A9KL58-F1
#
_entry.id   AF-A0A2A9KL58-F1
#
_cell.length_a   1.000
_cell.length_b   1.000
_cell.length_c   1.000
_cell.angle_alpha   90.00
_cell.angle_beta   90.00
_cell.angle_gamma   90.00
#
_symmetry.space_group_name_H-M   'P 1'
#
loop_
_entity.id
_entity.type
_entity.pdbx_description
1 polymer ?
#
loop_
_entity_poly.entity_id
_entity_poly.type
_entity_poly.pdbx_seq_one_letter_code
_entity_poly.pdbx_strand_id
1 'polypeptide(L)'
;MKKISKALLLSCGLLALSLNAGAHGLAAGSQARLDARIAPCDAAWTVGAVYSAGSKVSYGGVNYSAAYWTQGNNPAGSSGASATAQPWISGASCQQAKAAANDHDANFSPATLQFLKTNTGLDGEQWDNIMKLINKPEQDSLNWTKYYGYCENINDDRGYTIGIFGATTGGPNDEGPDGPALFKEFDAASGAANPSIAGGLARAGAHGNMQGSILKITDSKTDFYKKIEALQNNPAWREAMWHTFYNVYIKYSLQQARQRGFTSALTIGSFVDTALNQGASGDSGTLEGVLSRSGKSTDEKTFMTSFYAQRSKIVDTNQYNQPPNGKNRVKEWSTLLGLGETDLKNADADVVKVTNWTMK
;
A
#
# COMPACT_ATOMS: atom_id res chain seq x y z
N MET A 1 42.33 61.15 13.35
CA MET A 1 42.56 60.71 14.73
C MET A 1 42.95 59.23 14.74
N LYS A 2 44.07 58.87 15.40
CA LYS A 2 44.54 57.53 15.89
C LYS A 2 44.53 56.38 14.86
N LYS A 3 45.62 55.86 14.27
CA LYS A 3 46.93 55.32 14.74
C LYS A 3 46.86 54.16 15.77
N ILE A 4 47.41 53.01 15.33
CA ILE A 4 48.13 51.93 16.06
C ILE A 4 47.21 50.88 16.73
N SER A 5 47.11 49.64 16.23
CA SER A 5 48.05 48.49 16.16
C SER A 5 48.21 47.70 17.47
N LYS A 6 48.48 46.38 17.28
CA LYS A 6 49.00 45.34 18.20
C LYS A 6 47.91 44.47 18.84
N ALA A 7 48.06 43.16 18.98
CA ALA A 7 49.12 42.17 18.71
C ALA A 7 48.43 40.80 18.84
N LEU A 8 48.70 39.79 18.00
CA LEU A 8 49.84 38.85 18.06
C LEU A 8 50.04 38.18 19.43
N LEU A 9 49.92 36.84 19.45
CA LEU A 9 50.87 35.85 20.00
C LEU A 9 50.20 34.46 19.85
N LEU A 10 50.79 33.50 19.11
CA LEU A 10 51.83 32.53 19.54
C LEU A 10 51.34 31.67 20.72
N SER A 11 51.51 30.35 20.78
CA SER A 11 52.53 29.48 20.19
C SER A 11 52.27 28.02 20.62
N CYS A 12 53.01 27.10 19.98
CA CYS A 12 53.47 25.79 20.51
C CYS A 12 52.41 24.73 20.88
N GLY A 13 52.53 23.46 20.52
CA GLY A 13 53.64 22.70 19.98
C GLY A 13 53.44 21.21 20.33
N LEU A 14 54.25 20.37 19.68
CA LEU A 14 54.58 18.99 20.00
C LEU A 14 53.55 17.87 19.78
N LEU A 15 53.88 17.12 18.73
CA LEU A 15 53.81 15.67 18.60
C LEU A 15 54.28 14.96 19.89
N ALA A 16 53.45 14.09 20.44
CA ALA A 16 53.87 13.02 21.35
C ALA A 16 53.13 11.74 20.96
N LEU A 17 53.87 10.76 20.42
CA LEU A 17 53.43 9.37 20.36
C LEU A 17 53.37 8.82 21.79
N SER A 18 52.22 8.32 22.20
CA SER A 18 52.14 7.27 23.21
C SER A 18 51.40 6.08 22.62
N LEU A 19 52.12 4.95 22.52
CA LEU A 19 51.53 3.65 22.31
C LEU A 19 50.66 3.30 23.51
N ASN A 20 49.40 2.95 23.26
CA ASN A 20 48.66 2.09 24.17
C ASN A 20 48.12 0.90 23.36
N ALA A 21 48.85 -0.20 23.45
CA ALA A 21 48.35 -1.51 23.05
C ALA A 21 47.30 -1.95 24.07
N GLY A 22 46.08 -2.19 23.60
CA GLY A 22 44.97 -2.64 24.43
C GLY A 22 43.90 -3.32 23.58
N ALA A 23 44.14 -4.62 23.34
CA ALA A 23 43.17 -5.68 23.05
C ALA A 23 42.12 -5.46 21.94
N HIS A 24 42.29 -6.27 20.90
CA HIS A 24 41.24 -6.67 19.97
C HIS A 24 39.99 -7.18 20.69
N GLY A 25 38.93 -6.37 20.69
CA GLY A 25 37.56 -6.85 20.79
C GLY A 25 37.05 -7.16 19.38
N LEU A 26 37.32 -8.36 18.88
CA LEU A 26 36.54 -8.93 17.78
C LEU A 26 35.10 -9.08 18.28
N ALA A 27 34.24 -8.11 17.97
CA ALA A 27 32.81 -8.30 18.10
C ALA A 27 32.41 -9.44 17.16
N ALA A 28 32.20 -10.60 17.76
CA ALA A 28 31.55 -11.73 17.12
C ALA A 28 30.14 -11.31 16.68
N GLY A 29 29.84 -11.54 15.40
CA GLY A 29 28.48 -11.61 14.85
C GLY A 29 27.86 -10.27 14.41
N SER A 30 28.25 -9.75 13.25
CA SER A 30 27.37 -8.80 12.54
C SER A 30 26.11 -9.54 12.05
N GLN A 31 24.95 -8.89 12.12
CA GLN A 31 23.68 -9.37 11.53
C GLN A 31 23.89 -9.81 10.06
N ALA A 32 24.75 -9.10 9.32
CA ALA A 32 25.17 -9.45 7.97
C ALA A 32 25.92 -10.80 7.80
N ARG A 33 26.54 -11.36 8.85
CA ARG A 33 27.11 -12.73 8.83
C ARG A 33 26.11 -13.81 9.25
N LEU A 34 25.03 -13.45 9.95
CA LEU A 34 23.92 -14.34 10.27
C LEU A 34 22.97 -14.48 9.07
N ASP A 35 22.70 -13.37 8.38
CA ASP A 35 21.88 -13.34 7.15
C ASP A 35 22.59 -14.03 5.97
N ALA A 36 23.93 -14.15 5.99
CA ALA A 36 24.73 -14.81 4.96
C ALA A 36 24.78 -16.36 5.06
N ARG A 37 24.01 -16.99 5.97
CA ARG A 37 24.03 -18.45 6.19
C ARG A 37 22.66 -19.14 6.14
N ILE A 38 21.63 -18.47 5.63
CA ILE A 38 20.31 -19.09 5.49
C ILE A 38 20.23 -19.79 4.14
N ALA A 39 20.12 -21.11 4.16
CA ALA A 39 19.93 -21.92 2.95
C ALA A 39 18.51 -21.71 2.38
N PRO A 40 18.29 -21.85 1.06
CA PRO A 40 16.93 -21.87 0.52
C PRO A 40 16.14 -23.03 1.12
N CYS A 41 14.87 -22.83 1.43
CA CYS A 41 14.01 -23.92 1.89
C CYS A 41 13.81 -24.96 0.79
N ASP A 42 13.98 -26.23 1.14
CA ASP A 42 13.56 -27.37 0.32
C ASP A 42 12.02 -27.43 0.24
N ALA A 43 11.46 -28.31 -0.60
CA ALA A 43 10.01 -28.46 -0.74
C ALA A 43 9.30 -28.69 0.61
N ALA A 44 8.14 -28.08 0.83
CA ALA A 44 7.42 -28.22 2.09
C ALA A 44 7.05 -29.68 2.37
N TRP A 45 7.27 -30.14 3.61
CA TRP A 45 6.83 -31.46 4.04
C TRP A 45 5.31 -31.58 3.99
N THR A 46 4.81 -32.73 3.55
CA THR A 46 3.37 -33.03 3.52
C THR A 46 3.10 -34.37 4.19
N VAL A 47 2.03 -34.43 4.99
CA VAL A 47 1.69 -35.61 5.80
C VAL A 47 1.45 -36.88 4.98
N GLY A 48 0.91 -36.74 3.76
CA GLY A 48 0.56 -37.88 2.90
C GLY A 48 1.71 -38.40 2.03
N ALA A 49 2.80 -37.64 1.86
CA ALA A 49 3.88 -38.02 0.97
C ALA A 49 4.85 -39.04 1.60
N VAL A 50 5.36 -39.91 0.75
CA VAL A 50 6.40 -40.88 1.09
C VAL A 50 7.77 -40.28 0.76
N TYR A 51 8.70 -40.36 1.71
CA TYR A 51 10.05 -39.84 1.58
C TYR A 51 11.06 -40.98 1.76
N SER A 52 11.91 -41.22 0.75
CA SER A 52 12.99 -42.21 0.82
C SER A 52 14.25 -41.62 1.46
N ALA A 53 15.21 -42.46 1.88
CA ALA A 53 16.48 -42.01 2.45
C ALA A 53 17.15 -40.92 1.57
N GLY A 54 17.56 -39.82 2.19
CA GLY A 54 18.16 -38.66 1.53
C GLY A 54 17.18 -37.64 0.96
N SER A 55 15.87 -37.89 0.98
CA SER A 55 14.86 -36.91 0.57
C SER A 55 14.94 -35.66 1.45
N LYS A 56 14.82 -34.47 0.86
CA LYS A 56 14.90 -33.19 1.58
C LYS A 56 13.56 -32.49 1.58
N VAL A 57 13.20 -31.90 2.72
CA VAL A 57 11.96 -31.14 2.91
C VAL A 57 12.18 -29.96 3.84
N SER A 58 11.30 -28.96 3.81
CA SER A 58 11.24 -27.90 4.81
C SER A 58 10.00 -28.01 5.70
N TYR A 59 10.15 -27.65 6.97
CA TYR A 59 9.04 -27.50 7.91
C TYR A 59 9.40 -26.47 8.99
N GLY A 60 8.52 -25.51 9.26
CA GLY A 60 8.74 -24.51 10.31
C GLY A 60 10.02 -23.66 10.16
N GLY A 61 10.48 -23.42 8.92
CA GLY A 61 11.69 -22.61 8.66
C GLY A 61 13.01 -23.36 8.82
N VAL A 62 12.99 -24.70 8.81
CA VAL A 62 14.18 -25.56 8.89
C VAL A 62 14.11 -26.62 7.78
N ASN A 63 15.26 -26.91 7.15
CA ASN A 63 15.37 -28.02 6.20
C ASN A 63 15.67 -29.33 6.94
N TYR A 64 15.12 -30.44 6.47
CA TYR A 64 15.30 -31.78 7.03
C TYR A 64 15.68 -32.77 5.92
N SER A 65 16.47 -33.77 6.25
CA SER A 65 16.78 -34.90 5.36
C SER A 65 16.26 -36.21 5.95
N ALA A 66 15.55 -37.00 5.16
CA ALA A 66 15.05 -38.31 5.61
C ALA A 66 16.22 -39.27 5.84
N ALA A 67 16.34 -39.83 7.05
CA ALA A 67 17.38 -40.81 7.37
C ALA A 67 17.12 -42.16 6.67
N TYR A 68 15.84 -42.51 6.56
CA TYR A 68 15.32 -43.73 5.95
C TYR A 68 13.90 -43.48 5.44
N TRP A 69 13.25 -44.51 4.90
CA TRP A 69 11.87 -44.42 4.41
C TRP A 69 10.91 -43.91 5.50
N THR A 70 10.11 -42.89 5.21
CA THR A 70 9.15 -42.31 6.16
C THR A 70 7.91 -41.73 5.47
N GLN A 71 6.76 -41.81 6.13
CA GLN A 71 5.48 -41.22 5.72
C GLN A 71 4.72 -40.80 6.99
N GLY A 72 4.03 -39.66 6.96
CA GLY A 72 3.20 -39.20 8.09
C GLY A 72 3.96 -38.66 9.32
N ASN A 73 5.24 -38.97 9.47
CA ASN A 73 6.05 -38.46 10.59
C ASN A 73 6.42 -36.99 10.39
N ASN A 74 5.98 -36.11 11.30
CA ASN A 74 6.24 -34.67 11.25
C ASN A 74 7.73 -34.36 11.51
N PRO A 75 8.45 -33.63 10.64
CA PRO A 75 9.87 -33.34 10.81
C PRO A 75 10.25 -32.64 12.11
N ALA A 76 9.44 -31.71 12.61
CA ALA A 76 9.73 -31.02 13.86
C ALA A 76 9.58 -31.90 15.11
N GLY A 77 8.70 -32.90 15.04
CA GLY A 77 8.42 -33.81 16.17
C GLY A 77 9.13 -35.17 16.09
N SER A 78 9.73 -35.49 14.94
CA SER A 78 10.35 -36.79 14.66
C SER A 78 11.73 -36.62 14.04
N SER A 79 12.53 -35.68 14.57
CA SER A 79 13.90 -35.42 14.13
C SER A 79 14.93 -35.67 15.23
N GLY A 80 16.16 -35.97 14.81
CA GLY A 80 17.30 -36.11 15.71
C GLY A 80 18.63 -36.16 14.96
N ALA A 81 19.73 -36.31 15.70
CA ALA A 81 21.04 -36.47 15.08
C ALA A 81 21.11 -37.80 14.30
N SER A 82 22.02 -37.91 13.32
CA SER A 82 22.13 -39.10 12.44
C SER A 82 22.18 -40.46 13.18
N ALA A 83 22.63 -40.47 14.44
CA ALA A 83 22.72 -41.67 15.28
C ALA A 83 21.47 -42.00 16.13
N THR A 84 20.42 -41.17 16.14
CA THR A 84 19.30 -41.29 17.11
C THR A 84 18.09 -42.06 16.59
N ALA A 85 18.21 -42.79 15.46
CA ALA A 85 17.15 -43.61 14.85
C ALA A 85 15.83 -42.86 14.54
N GLN A 86 15.84 -41.53 14.46
CA GLN A 86 14.69 -40.72 14.07
C GLN A 86 14.56 -40.68 12.53
N PRO A 87 13.34 -40.57 11.98
CA PRO A 87 13.12 -40.58 10.53
C PRO A 87 13.67 -39.33 9.84
N TRP A 88 13.84 -38.21 10.56
CA TRP A 88 14.37 -36.95 10.02
C TRP A 88 15.68 -36.54 10.69
N ILE A 89 16.62 -36.07 9.88
CA ILE A 89 17.85 -35.40 10.29
C ILE A 89 17.62 -33.90 10.12
N SER A 90 17.71 -33.14 11.22
CA SER A 90 17.56 -31.67 11.17
C SER A 90 18.76 -31.03 10.47
N GLY A 91 18.48 -30.17 9.51
CA GLY A 91 19.45 -29.34 8.79
C GLY A 91 19.49 -27.90 9.31
N ALA A 92 19.97 -27.00 8.47
CA ALA A 92 20.04 -25.58 8.78
C ALA A 92 18.66 -24.90 8.70
N SER A 93 18.53 -23.77 9.40
CA SER A 93 17.44 -22.82 9.16
C SER A 93 17.41 -22.42 7.69
N CYS A 94 16.21 -22.29 7.15
CA CYS A 94 15.99 -21.95 5.76
C CYS A 94 15.01 -20.79 5.62
N GLN A 95 15.12 -20.08 4.51
CA GLN A 95 14.11 -19.14 4.04
C GLN A 95 13.70 -19.56 2.63
N GLN A 96 12.41 -19.53 2.34
CA GLN A 96 11.97 -19.68 0.95
C GLN A 96 12.59 -18.55 0.12
N ALA A 97 13.20 -18.91 -1.01
CA ALA A 97 13.51 -17.91 -2.01
C ALA A 97 12.18 -17.27 -2.41
N LYS A 98 12.06 -15.95 -2.20
CA LYS A 98 10.90 -15.20 -2.67
C LYS A 98 10.70 -15.51 -4.14
N ALA A 99 9.46 -15.76 -4.56
CA ALA A 99 9.09 -15.70 -5.97
C ALA A 99 9.67 -14.40 -6.56
N ALA A 100 10.03 -14.40 -7.85
CA ALA A 100 10.50 -13.19 -8.51
C ALA A 100 9.55 -12.05 -8.15
N ALA A 101 10.07 -11.06 -7.41
CA ALA A 101 9.23 -9.99 -6.87
C ALA A 101 8.51 -9.36 -8.06
N ASN A 102 7.18 -9.20 -7.94
CA ASN A 102 6.47 -8.36 -8.88
C ASN A 102 7.18 -7.01 -8.89
N ASP A 103 7.48 -6.48 -10.07
CA ASP A 103 8.02 -5.12 -10.17
C ASP A 103 6.87 -4.14 -9.90
N HIS A 104 6.61 -3.91 -8.61
CA HIS A 104 5.54 -3.03 -8.15
C HIS A 104 5.73 -1.60 -8.67
N ASP A 105 6.98 -1.16 -8.83
CA ASP A 105 7.31 0.17 -9.34
C ASP A 105 6.86 0.32 -10.80
N ALA A 106 6.84 -0.77 -11.60
CA ALA A 106 6.37 -0.75 -12.98
C ALA A 106 4.88 -0.41 -13.14
N ASN A 107 4.08 -0.47 -12.07
CA ASN A 107 2.67 -0.07 -12.11
C ASN A 107 2.47 1.45 -12.07
N PHE A 108 3.55 2.21 -11.87
CA PHE A 108 3.53 3.66 -11.74
C PHE A 108 4.45 4.32 -12.76
N SER A 109 4.17 5.58 -13.12
CA SER A 109 5.17 6.38 -13.83
C SER A 109 6.30 6.78 -12.85
N PRO A 110 7.54 7.01 -13.34
CA PRO A 110 8.62 7.51 -12.48
C PRO A 110 8.27 8.81 -11.74
N ALA A 111 7.55 9.72 -12.40
CA ALA A 111 7.09 10.97 -11.80
C ALA A 111 6.08 10.71 -10.67
N THR A 112 5.13 9.81 -10.88
CA THR A 112 4.15 9.38 -9.87
C THR A 112 4.84 8.73 -8.67
N LEU A 113 5.77 7.81 -8.88
CA LEU A 113 6.53 7.18 -7.78
C LEU A 113 7.25 8.23 -6.96
N GLN A 114 7.95 9.15 -7.62
CA GLN A 114 8.67 10.21 -6.93
C GLN A 114 7.71 11.11 -6.16
N PHE A 115 6.58 11.47 -6.75
CA PHE A 115 5.54 12.27 -6.11
C PHE A 115 4.99 11.57 -4.85
N LEU A 116 4.57 10.31 -4.97
CA LEU A 116 4.04 9.53 -3.86
C LEU A 116 5.08 9.36 -2.75
N LYS A 117 6.31 8.98 -3.09
CA LYS A 117 7.39 8.83 -2.12
C LYS A 117 7.70 10.12 -1.39
N THR A 118 7.83 11.23 -2.10
CA THR A 118 8.09 12.55 -1.50
C THR A 118 6.97 12.99 -0.56
N ASN A 119 5.71 12.81 -0.97
CA ASN A 119 4.59 13.37 -0.21
C ASN A 119 4.10 12.45 0.91
N THR A 120 4.19 11.14 0.72
CA THR A 120 3.59 10.12 1.62
C THR A 120 4.64 9.40 2.45
N GLY A 121 5.87 9.27 1.94
CA GLY A 121 6.93 8.46 2.54
C GLY A 121 6.86 6.97 2.18
N LEU A 122 5.84 6.55 1.42
CA LEU A 122 5.67 5.16 1.00
C LEU A 122 6.25 4.92 -0.41
N ASP A 123 6.78 3.73 -0.64
CA ASP A 123 7.33 3.32 -1.94
C ASP A 123 6.27 2.65 -2.86
N GLY A 124 6.69 2.23 -4.06
CA GLY A 124 5.79 1.67 -5.07
C GLY A 124 5.19 0.33 -4.66
N GLU A 125 5.92 -0.53 -3.95
CA GLU A 125 5.39 -1.78 -3.39
C GLU A 125 4.25 -1.52 -2.41
N GLN A 126 4.45 -0.58 -1.49
CA GLN A 126 3.43 -0.22 -0.50
C GLN A 126 2.19 0.36 -1.18
N TRP A 127 2.35 1.29 -2.12
CA TRP A 127 1.22 1.86 -2.85
C TRP A 127 0.53 0.85 -3.78
N ASP A 128 1.26 -0.06 -4.41
CA ASP A 128 0.68 -1.12 -5.23
C ASP A 128 -0.20 -2.04 -4.38
N ASN A 129 0.29 -2.45 -3.21
CA ASN A 129 -0.47 -3.27 -2.27
C ASN A 129 -1.71 -2.54 -1.71
N ILE A 130 -1.58 -1.26 -1.39
CA ILE A 130 -2.73 -0.41 -1.00
C ILE A 130 -3.76 -0.36 -2.13
N MET A 131 -3.35 -0.15 -3.37
CA MET A 131 -4.27 -0.08 -4.50
C MET A 131 -4.91 -1.42 -4.84
N LYS A 132 -4.19 -2.55 -4.69
CA LYS A 132 -4.79 -3.90 -4.80
C LYS A 132 -5.93 -4.09 -3.80
N LEU A 133 -5.71 -3.71 -2.54
CA LEU A 133 -6.71 -3.78 -1.47
C LEU A 133 -7.90 -2.85 -1.74
N ILE A 134 -7.65 -1.62 -2.18
CA ILE A 134 -8.71 -0.67 -2.55
C ILE A 134 -9.51 -1.16 -3.75
N ASN A 135 -8.86 -1.73 -4.78
CA ASN A 135 -9.52 -2.06 -6.03
C ASN A 135 -10.36 -3.35 -5.93
N LYS A 136 -10.04 -4.26 -5.01
CA LYS A 136 -10.84 -5.47 -4.77
C LYS A 136 -12.32 -5.15 -4.52
N PRO A 137 -12.70 -4.32 -3.53
CA PRO A 137 -14.10 -3.99 -3.27
C PRO A 137 -14.74 -3.05 -4.31
N GLU A 138 -13.95 -2.35 -5.13
CA GLU A 138 -14.47 -1.47 -6.17
C GLU A 138 -14.77 -2.21 -7.49
N GLN A 139 -13.96 -3.22 -7.82
CA GLN A 139 -13.91 -3.81 -9.18
C GLN A 139 -13.78 -5.34 -9.20
N ASP A 140 -13.85 -6.00 -8.04
CA ASP A 140 -13.63 -7.44 -7.85
C ASP A 140 -12.31 -7.94 -8.48
N SER A 141 -11.27 -7.09 -8.45
CA SER A 141 -10.02 -7.31 -9.16
C SER A 141 -8.85 -6.67 -8.41
N LEU A 142 -7.67 -7.29 -8.46
CA LEU A 142 -6.43 -6.71 -7.94
C LEU A 142 -5.66 -5.91 -9.02
N ASN A 143 -6.10 -5.98 -10.28
CA ASN A 143 -5.43 -5.34 -11.41
C ASN A 143 -5.85 -3.87 -11.54
N TRP A 144 -5.62 -3.08 -10.50
CA TRP A 144 -6.06 -1.69 -10.40
C TRP A 144 -5.56 -0.80 -11.56
N THR A 145 -4.40 -1.13 -12.15
CA THR A 145 -3.84 -0.40 -13.29
C THR A 145 -4.69 -0.46 -14.55
N LYS A 146 -5.70 -1.35 -14.65
CA LYS A 146 -6.63 -1.44 -15.78
C LYS A 146 -7.74 -0.38 -15.75
N TYR A 147 -7.85 0.38 -14.68
CA TYR A 147 -9.01 1.25 -14.43
C TYR A 147 -8.69 2.74 -14.53
N TYR A 148 -7.54 3.14 -15.10
CA TYR A 148 -7.27 4.55 -15.40
C TYR A 148 -8.25 5.13 -16.42
N GLY A 149 -8.69 4.35 -17.39
CA GLY A 149 -9.70 4.72 -18.38
C GLY A 149 -11.12 4.28 -18.00
N TYR A 150 -11.34 3.78 -16.77
CA TYR A 150 -12.67 3.38 -16.33
C TYR A 150 -13.61 4.59 -16.36
N CYS A 151 -14.80 4.39 -16.92
CA CYS A 151 -15.86 5.38 -16.93
C CYS A 151 -17.21 4.68 -17.01
N GLU A 152 -18.06 4.90 -16.00
CA GLU A 152 -19.42 4.38 -16.01
C GLU A 152 -20.37 5.35 -15.31
N ASN A 153 -21.63 5.36 -15.72
CA ASN A 153 -22.71 5.95 -14.92
C ASN A 153 -23.45 4.75 -14.34
N ILE A 154 -23.21 4.53 -13.05
CA ILE A 154 -23.72 3.39 -12.28
C ILE A 154 -25.15 3.62 -11.74
N ASN A 155 -25.79 4.72 -12.16
CA ASN A 155 -27.16 5.13 -11.82
C ASN A 155 -27.37 5.35 -10.32
N ASP A 156 -26.39 5.98 -9.66
CA ASP A 156 -26.40 6.33 -8.24
C ASP A 156 -26.61 7.83 -7.99
N ASP A 157 -27.02 8.57 -9.02
CA ASP A 157 -27.19 10.03 -9.05
C ASP A 157 -25.92 10.84 -8.72
N ARG A 158 -24.73 10.30 -8.99
CA ARG A 158 -23.44 11.02 -8.92
C ARG A 158 -22.85 11.36 -10.29
N GLY A 159 -23.59 11.09 -11.36
CA GLY A 159 -23.16 11.30 -12.73
C GLY A 159 -22.28 10.16 -13.24
N TYR A 160 -21.12 10.48 -13.80
CA TYR A 160 -20.14 9.49 -14.26
C TYR A 160 -19.06 9.27 -13.20
N THR A 161 -18.78 8.01 -12.88
CA THR A 161 -17.68 7.52 -12.05
C THR A 161 -16.49 7.20 -12.93
N ILE A 162 -15.31 7.73 -12.60
CA ILE A 162 -14.13 7.74 -13.47
C ILE A 162 -12.89 7.28 -12.70
N GLY A 163 -12.09 6.40 -13.30
CA GLY A 163 -10.73 6.15 -12.85
C GLY A 163 -10.57 5.23 -11.64
N ILE A 164 -9.33 5.20 -11.14
CA ILE A 164 -8.86 4.28 -10.08
C ILE A 164 -9.38 4.61 -8.67
N PHE A 165 -10.02 5.76 -8.48
CA PHE A 165 -10.58 6.19 -7.19
C PHE A 165 -12.06 6.59 -7.30
N GLY A 166 -12.69 6.34 -8.44
CA GLY A 166 -14.12 6.57 -8.63
C GLY A 166 -14.52 8.04 -8.66
N ALA A 167 -13.72 8.91 -9.28
CA ALA A 167 -14.02 10.33 -9.40
C ALA A 167 -15.39 10.55 -10.07
N THR A 168 -16.23 11.39 -9.49
CA THR A 168 -17.60 11.62 -9.97
C THR A 168 -17.70 12.93 -10.74
N THR A 169 -18.58 13.00 -11.74
CA THR A 169 -18.89 14.30 -12.38
C THR A 169 -19.90 15.13 -11.57
N GLY A 170 -20.57 14.51 -10.61
CA GLY A 170 -21.55 15.11 -9.71
C GLY A 170 -22.99 14.93 -10.15
N GLY A 171 -23.88 15.07 -9.17
CA GLY A 171 -25.32 14.93 -9.30
C GLY A 171 -26.03 15.14 -7.95
N PRO A 172 -27.33 14.86 -7.84
CA PRO A 172 -28.08 15.02 -6.59
C PRO A 172 -27.48 14.32 -5.36
N ASN A 173 -26.78 13.19 -5.55
CA ASN A 173 -26.12 12.44 -4.48
C ASN A 173 -24.63 12.79 -4.32
N ASP A 174 -24.14 13.78 -5.06
CA ASP A 174 -22.80 14.34 -4.94
C ASP A 174 -22.74 15.76 -5.53
N GLU A 175 -23.08 16.73 -4.68
CA GLU A 175 -23.02 18.16 -5.02
C GLU A 175 -21.61 18.75 -4.86
N GLY A 176 -20.63 17.96 -4.40
CA GLY A 176 -19.23 18.37 -4.24
C GLY A 176 -18.26 17.44 -4.95
N PRO A 177 -18.46 17.15 -6.25
CA PRO A 177 -17.74 16.11 -6.95
C PRO A 177 -16.28 16.46 -7.17
N ASP A 178 -15.46 15.44 -7.37
CA ASP A 178 -14.01 15.50 -7.56
C ASP A 178 -13.58 15.36 -9.04
N GLY A 179 -14.45 14.85 -9.92
CA GLY A 179 -14.21 14.81 -11.37
C GLY A 179 -13.87 16.16 -12.02
N PRO A 180 -14.46 17.30 -11.64
CA PRO A 180 -13.99 18.61 -12.11
C PRO A 180 -12.51 18.86 -11.79
N ALA A 181 -12.06 18.51 -10.59
CA ALA A 181 -10.66 18.66 -10.20
C ALA A 181 -9.76 17.74 -11.04
N LEU A 182 -10.20 16.52 -11.35
CA LEU A 182 -9.47 15.60 -12.22
C LEU A 182 -9.22 16.18 -13.62
N PHE A 183 -10.25 16.76 -14.27
CA PHE A 183 -10.04 17.38 -15.58
C PHE A 183 -9.11 18.59 -15.51
N LYS A 184 -9.20 19.40 -14.44
CA LYS A 184 -8.28 20.53 -14.25
C LYS A 184 -6.83 20.05 -14.06
N GLU A 185 -6.59 19.00 -13.28
CA GLU A 185 -5.28 18.38 -13.11
C GLU A 185 -4.78 17.75 -14.42
N PHE A 186 -5.67 17.18 -15.24
CA PHE A 186 -5.29 16.66 -16.55
C PHE A 186 -4.81 17.76 -17.50
N ASP A 187 -5.46 18.92 -17.48
CA ASP A 187 -4.99 20.09 -18.22
C ASP A 187 -3.60 20.54 -17.75
N ALA A 188 -3.38 20.55 -16.44
CA ALA A 188 -2.10 20.91 -15.82
C ALA A 188 -0.97 19.94 -16.19
N ALA A 189 -1.19 18.64 -15.97
CA ALA A 189 -0.24 17.57 -16.30
C ALA A 189 0.08 17.50 -17.81
N SER A 190 -0.84 18.00 -18.64
CA SER A 190 -0.64 18.11 -20.09
C SER A 190 0.05 19.43 -20.51
N GLY A 191 0.57 20.20 -19.56
CA GLY A 191 1.40 21.38 -19.81
C GLY A 191 0.63 22.69 -20.00
N ALA A 192 -0.62 22.81 -19.54
CA ALA A 192 -1.32 24.09 -19.57
C ALA A 192 -0.66 25.13 -18.65
N ALA A 193 -0.41 26.33 -19.17
CA ALA A 193 0.06 27.45 -18.35
C ALA A 193 -1.01 27.93 -17.34
N ASN A 194 -2.29 27.85 -17.72
CA ASN A 194 -3.44 28.21 -16.89
C ASN A 194 -4.46 27.05 -16.89
N PRO A 195 -4.26 26.02 -16.06
CA PRO A 195 -5.09 24.82 -16.07
C PRO A 195 -6.55 25.10 -15.75
N SER A 196 -7.45 24.50 -16.52
CA SER A 196 -8.89 24.68 -16.40
C SER A 196 -9.65 23.38 -16.66
N ILE A 197 -10.87 23.28 -16.11
CA ILE A 197 -11.75 22.13 -16.34
C ILE A 197 -12.08 21.99 -17.83
N ALA A 198 -12.38 23.11 -18.50
CA ALA A 198 -12.67 23.15 -19.93
C ALA A 198 -11.47 22.72 -20.79
N GLY A 199 -10.25 23.13 -20.43
CA GLY A 199 -9.02 22.68 -21.08
C GLY A 199 -8.81 21.18 -20.93
N GLY A 200 -9.07 20.63 -19.74
CA GLY A 200 -9.02 19.19 -19.48
C GLY A 200 -10.01 18.40 -20.33
N LEU A 201 -11.26 18.85 -20.40
CA LEU A 201 -12.28 18.26 -21.27
C LEU A 201 -11.86 18.30 -22.75
N ALA A 202 -11.34 19.44 -23.21
CA ALA A 202 -10.84 19.58 -24.58
C ALA A 202 -9.71 18.59 -24.90
N ARG A 203 -8.77 18.37 -23.96
CA ARG A 203 -7.70 17.37 -24.11
C ARG A 203 -8.21 15.92 -24.13
N ALA A 204 -9.26 15.65 -23.36
CA ALA A 204 -9.96 14.37 -23.41
C ALA A 204 -10.82 14.20 -24.68
N GLY A 205 -10.98 15.25 -25.48
CA GLY A 205 -11.93 15.29 -26.59
C GLY A 205 -13.40 15.27 -26.14
N ALA A 206 -13.66 15.52 -24.87
CA ALA A 206 -14.98 15.48 -24.24
C ALA A 206 -15.65 16.86 -24.21
N HIS A 207 -16.99 16.88 -24.18
CA HIS A 207 -17.77 18.11 -24.11
C HIS A 207 -18.63 18.13 -22.85
N GLY A 208 -18.59 19.25 -22.13
CA GLY A 208 -19.36 19.46 -20.92
C GLY A 208 -19.17 20.87 -20.38
N ASN A 209 -20.03 21.26 -19.43
CA ASN A 209 -19.98 22.57 -18.79
C ASN A 209 -20.27 22.44 -17.29
N MET A 210 -19.64 23.29 -16.50
CA MET A 210 -19.95 23.39 -15.07
C MET A 210 -21.34 23.99 -14.86
N GLN A 211 -22.13 23.40 -13.97
CA GLN A 211 -23.38 23.91 -13.44
C GLN A 211 -23.27 23.97 -11.92
N GLY A 212 -22.89 25.14 -11.41
CA GLY A 212 -22.39 25.23 -10.03
C GLY A 212 -21.11 24.39 -9.88
N SER A 213 -21.11 23.46 -8.94
CA SER A 213 -20.04 22.50 -8.68
C SER A 213 -20.12 21.22 -9.53
N ILE A 214 -21.25 20.97 -10.20
CA ILE A 214 -21.47 19.74 -10.99
C ILE A 214 -20.92 19.92 -12.40
N LEU A 215 -20.19 18.93 -12.90
CA LEU A 215 -19.73 18.89 -14.30
C LEU A 215 -20.75 18.16 -15.18
N LYS A 216 -21.55 18.93 -15.92
CA LYS A 216 -22.55 18.36 -16.83
C LYS A 216 -21.91 18.00 -18.17
N ILE A 217 -21.72 16.71 -18.42
CA ILE A 217 -21.28 16.17 -19.70
C ILE A 217 -22.42 16.25 -20.73
N THR A 218 -22.13 16.75 -21.92
CA THR A 218 -23.09 16.91 -23.02
C THR A 218 -22.90 15.90 -24.15
N ASP A 219 -21.77 15.17 -24.16
CA ASP A 219 -21.58 14.03 -25.04
C ASP A 219 -22.62 12.92 -24.74
N SER A 220 -22.88 12.07 -25.74
CA SER A 220 -23.62 10.84 -25.49
C SER A 220 -22.85 9.97 -24.49
N LYS A 221 -23.57 9.18 -23.68
CA LYS A 221 -22.98 8.24 -22.72
C LYS A 221 -21.93 7.34 -23.37
N THR A 222 -22.22 6.81 -24.56
CA THR A 222 -21.30 5.92 -25.29
C THR A 222 -20.04 6.64 -25.76
N ASP A 223 -20.16 7.88 -26.22
CA ASP A 223 -19.00 8.64 -26.71
C ASP A 223 -18.11 9.09 -25.56
N PHE A 224 -18.70 9.50 -24.44
CA PHE A 224 -17.93 9.88 -23.26
C PHE A 224 -17.12 8.70 -22.72
N TYR A 225 -17.71 7.50 -22.65
CA TYR A 225 -16.99 6.28 -22.22
C TYR A 225 -15.77 6.00 -23.09
N LYS A 226 -15.94 6.00 -24.42
CA LYS A 226 -14.85 5.74 -25.36
C LYS A 226 -13.71 6.76 -25.22
N LYS A 227 -14.05 8.04 -24.98
CA LYS A 227 -13.05 9.10 -24.82
C LYS A 227 -12.23 8.93 -23.55
N ILE A 228 -12.87 8.59 -22.44
CA ILE A 228 -12.17 8.33 -21.17
C ILE A 228 -11.38 7.02 -21.24
N GLU A 229 -11.93 5.97 -21.84
CA GLU A 229 -11.24 4.69 -22.06
C GLU A 229 -9.96 4.88 -22.88
N ALA A 230 -9.99 5.73 -23.91
CA ALA A 230 -8.82 6.05 -24.73
C ALA A 230 -7.66 6.70 -23.93
N LEU A 231 -7.94 7.27 -22.74
CA LEU A 231 -6.95 7.84 -21.85
C LEU A 231 -6.28 6.82 -20.92
N GLN A 232 -6.68 5.55 -20.95
CA GLN A 232 -6.15 4.47 -20.11
C GLN A 232 -4.61 4.43 -20.06
N ASN A 233 -3.92 4.71 -21.17
CA ASN A 233 -2.47 4.70 -21.26
C ASN A 233 -1.84 6.10 -21.42
N ASN A 234 -2.63 7.17 -21.29
CA ASN A 234 -2.11 8.54 -21.40
C ASN A 234 -1.32 8.91 -20.12
N PRO A 235 -0.03 9.26 -20.22
CA PRO A 235 0.80 9.52 -19.04
C PRO A 235 0.32 10.71 -18.21
N ALA A 236 -0.11 11.80 -18.86
CA ALA A 236 -0.61 12.99 -18.17
C ALA A 236 -1.96 12.72 -17.47
N TRP A 237 -2.80 11.86 -18.05
CA TRP A 237 -4.05 11.42 -17.42
C TRP A 237 -3.80 10.60 -16.15
N ARG A 238 -2.85 9.65 -16.22
CA ARG A 238 -2.45 8.84 -15.07
C ARG A 238 -1.83 9.70 -13.95
N GLU A 239 -1.00 10.67 -14.31
CA GLU A 239 -0.42 11.62 -13.35
C GLU A 239 -1.50 12.48 -12.69
N ALA A 240 -2.42 13.03 -13.50
CA ALA A 240 -3.55 13.81 -13.00
C ALA A 240 -4.41 13.02 -12.01
N MET A 241 -4.70 11.76 -12.30
CA MET A 241 -5.42 10.90 -11.35
C MET A 241 -4.74 10.79 -10.00
N TRP A 242 -3.42 10.58 -9.98
CA TRP A 242 -2.68 10.48 -8.73
C TRP A 242 -2.62 11.82 -7.98
N HIS A 243 -2.48 12.95 -8.68
CA HIS A 243 -2.51 14.27 -8.06
C HIS A 243 -3.89 14.60 -7.48
N THR A 244 -4.97 14.31 -8.21
CA THR A 244 -6.33 14.49 -7.71
C THR A 244 -6.60 13.57 -6.52
N PHE A 245 -6.29 12.27 -6.65
CA PHE A 245 -6.47 11.31 -5.57
C PHE A 245 -5.69 11.74 -4.32
N TYR A 246 -4.48 12.26 -4.50
CA TYR A 246 -3.71 12.82 -3.40
C TYR A 246 -4.38 14.01 -2.74
N ASN A 247 -4.77 15.01 -3.54
CA ASN A 247 -5.33 16.25 -3.03
C ASN A 247 -6.67 16.07 -2.33
N VAL A 248 -7.50 15.15 -2.81
CA VAL A 248 -8.86 14.93 -2.29
C VAL A 248 -8.85 13.96 -1.10
N TYR A 249 -8.07 12.87 -1.17
CA TYR A 249 -8.21 11.76 -0.20
C TYR A 249 -6.92 11.47 0.57
N ILE A 250 -5.78 11.32 -0.12
CA ILE A 250 -4.54 10.85 0.53
C ILE A 250 -3.98 11.88 1.50
N LYS A 251 -3.96 13.16 1.11
CA LYS A 251 -3.36 14.23 1.91
C LYS A 251 -4.02 14.35 3.29
N TYR A 252 -5.35 14.34 3.34
CA TYR A 252 -6.10 14.39 4.59
C TYR A 252 -5.88 13.11 5.42
N SER A 253 -5.98 11.94 4.79
CA SER A 253 -5.74 10.65 5.44
C SER A 253 -4.35 10.57 6.09
N LEU A 254 -3.33 11.02 5.36
CA LEU A 254 -1.95 11.09 5.82
C LEU A 254 -1.77 12.08 6.97
N GLN A 255 -2.41 13.25 6.91
CA GLN A 255 -2.41 14.21 8.01
C GLN A 255 -3.03 13.59 9.27
N GLN A 256 -4.14 12.87 9.13
CA GLN A 256 -4.81 12.22 10.27
C GLN A 256 -3.97 11.08 10.88
N ALA A 257 -3.27 10.30 10.07
CA ALA A 257 -2.32 9.29 10.56
C ALA A 257 -1.15 9.95 11.30
N ARG A 258 -0.48 10.91 10.67
CA ARG A 258 0.72 11.56 11.22
C ARG A 258 0.44 12.38 12.49
N GLN A 259 -0.71 13.03 12.59
CA GLN A 259 -1.12 13.73 13.82
C GLN A 259 -1.27 12.79 15.04
N ARG A 260 -1.44 11.48 14.81
CA ARG A 260 -1.53 10.44 15.84
C ARG A 260 -0.20 9.71 16.05
N GLY A 261 0.85 10.08 15.31
CA GLY A 261 2.15 9.40 15.33
C GLY A 261 2.20 8.12 14.49
N PHE A 262 1.20 7.85 13.65
CA PHE A 262 1.14 6.66 12.82
C PHE A 262 1.73 6.93 11.43
N THR A 263 2.58 6.02 10.96
CA THR A 263 3.28 6.13 9.67
C THR A 263 3.24 4.85 8.86
N SER A 264 2.62 3.78 9.37
CA SER A 264 2.56 2.50 8.68
C SER A 264 1.74 2.59 7.39
N ALA A 265 2.15 1.84 6.37
CA ALA A 265 1.44 1.77 5.09
C ALA A 265 0.01 1.26 5.28
N LEU A 266 -0.18 0.28 6.18
CA LEU A 266 -1.50 -0.27 6.49
C LEU A 266 -2.46 0.76 7.07
N THR A 267 -2.01 1.60 8.01
CA THR A 267 -2.85 2.66 8.60
C THR A 267 -3.18 3.73 7.57
N ILE A 268 -2.18 4.18 6.80
CA ILE A 268 -2.38 5.16 5.73
C ILE A 268 -3.38 4.63 4.69
N GLY A 269 -3.16 3.40 4.19
CA GLY A 269 -4.04 2.73 3.23
C GLY A 269 -5.47 2.57 3.75
N SER A 270 -5.63 2.18 5.01
CA SER A 270 -6.94 2.06 5.66
C SER A 270 -7.70 3.38 5.74
N PHE A 271 -7.00 4.47 6.06
CA PHE A 271 -7.61 5.80 6.10
C PHE A 271 -7.98 6.29 4.69
N VAL A 272 -7.10 6.08 3.72
CA VAL A 272 -7.36 6.40 2.30
C VAL A 272 -8.58 5.64 1.79
N ASP A 273 -8.64 4.32 2.02
CA ASP A 273 -9.76 3.46 1.65
C ASP A 273 -11.08 3.89 2.31
N THR A 274 -11.02 4.39 3.55
CA THR A 274 -12.20 4.95 4.21
C THR A 274 -12.61 6.27 3.59
N ALA A 275 -11.64 7.15 3.32
CA ALA A 275 -11.89 8.48 2.77
C ALA A 275 -12.48 8.41 1.35
N LEU A 276 -11.99 7.51 0.50
CA LEU A 276 -12.51 7.36 -0.86
C LEU A 276 -13.90 6.70 -0.89
N ASN A 277 -14.15 5.72 -0.01
CA ASN A 277 -15.42 4.99 0.02
C ASN A 277 -16.54 5.79 0.71
N GLN A 278 -16.22 6.58 1.73
CA GLN A 278 -17.19 7.20 2.63
C GLN A 278 -17.07 8.73 2.73
N GLY A 279 -16.15 9.33 1.99
CA GLY A 279 -15.77 10.74 2.12
C GLY A 279 -14.68 10.98 3.16
N ALA A 280 -13.84 11.99 2.93
CA ALA A 280 -12.72 12.32 3.82
C ALA A 280 -13.16 13.03 5.11
N SER A 281 -14.08 14.00 5.01
CA SER A 281 -14.49 14.87 6.11
C SER A 281 -15.98 15.19 6.05
N GLY A 282 -16.58 15.59 7.18
CA GLY A 282 -17.97 15.98 7.27
C GLY A 282 -18.77 15.10 8.23
N ASP A 283 -19.68 14.30 7.70
CA ASP A 283 -20.67 13.58 8.51
C ASP A 283 -20.07 12.41 9.31
N SER A 284 -20.93 11.74 10.07
CA SER A 284 -20.53 10.61 10.91
C SER A 284 -19.97 9.42 10.12
N GLY A 285 -20.30 9.26 8.84
CA GLY A 285 -19.83 8.17 7.98
C GLY A 285 -18.46 8.39 7.38
N THR A 286 -18.04 9.65 7.19
CA THR A 286 -16.72 10.00 6.63
C THR A 286 -15.54 9.49 7.47
N LEU A 287 -14.32 9.52 6.91
CA LEU A 287 -13.09 9.22 7.65
C LEU A 287 -13.00 10.05 8.94
N GLU A 288 -13.23 11.36 8.88
CA GLU A 288 -13.29 12.25 10.06
C GLU A 288 -14.28 11.74 11.11
N GLY A 289 -15.50 11.40 10.67
CA GLY A 289 -16.54 10.84 11.51
C GLY A 289 -16.10 9.55 12.20
N VAL A 290 -15.57 8.59 11.46
CA VAL A 290 -15.08 7.30 12.02
C VAL A 290 -13.95 7.54 13.02
N LEU A 291 -12.98 8.40 12.69
CA LEU A 291 -11.87 8.74 13.56
C LEU A 291 -12.33 9.33 14.90
N SER A 292 -13.35 10.21 14.89
CA SER A 292 -13.88 10.84 16.10
C SER A 292 -14.40 9.85 17.15
N ARG A 293 -14.79 8.64 16.71
CA ARG A 293 -15.33 7.55 17.56
C ARG A 293 -14.34 6.42 17.81
N SER A 294 -13.13 6.53 17.28
CA SER A 294 -12.11 5.46 17.34
C SER A 294 -11.26 5.50 18.62
N GLY A 295 -11.46 6.51 19.47
CA GLY A 295 -10.70 6.68 20.71
C GLY A 295 -9.42 7.50 20.51
N LYS A 296 -8.51 7.44 21.49
CA LYS A 296 -7.29 8.28 21.55
C LYS A 296 -6.02 7.49 21.89
N SER A 297 -6.03 6.17 21.72
CA SER A 297 -4.84 5.34 21.97
C SER A 297 -3.68 5.81 21.09
N THR A 298 -2.50 5.94 21.69
CA THR A 298 -1.24 6.18 20.96
C THR A 298 -0.58 4.88 20.51
N ASP A 299 -1.04 3.72 21.01
CA ASP A 299 -0.68 2.41 20.45
C ASP A 299 -1.48 2.19 19.15
N GLU A 300 -0.76 2.07 18.04
CA GLU A 300 -1.32 2.00 16.68
C GLU A 300 -2.23 0.78 16.50
N LYS A 301 -1.83 -0.40 16.99
CA LYS A 301 -2.64 -1.62 16.87
C LYS A 301 -3.95 -1.50 17.64
N THR A 302 -3.91 -0.98 18.87
CA THR A 302 -5.09 -0.75 19.70
C THR A 302 -6.01 0.29 19.05
N PHE A 303 -5.44 1.40 18.54
CA PHE A 303 -6.22 2.43 17.85
C PHE A 303 -6.90 1.86 16.60
N MET A 304 -6.15 1.19 15.73
CA MET A 304 -6.66 0.67 14.46
C MET A 304 -7.68 -0.45 14.67
N THR A 305 -7.53 -1.28 15.70
CA THR A 305 -8.55 -2.26 16.08
C THR A 305 -9.89 -1.58 16.41
N SER A 306 -9.85 -0.50 17.20
CA SER A 306 -11.03 0.32 17.50
C SER A 306 -11.59 0.99 16.24
N PHE A 307 -10.73 1.55 15.38
CA PHE A 307 -11.11 2.17 14.12
C PHE A 307 -11.88 1.22 13.20
N TYR A 308 -11.37 0.01 12.96
CA TYR A 308 -12.05 -1.00 12.14
C TYR A 308 -13.40 -1.42 12.75
N ALA A 309 -13.47 -1.53 14.07
CA ALA A 309 -14.73 -1.82 14.77
C ALA A 309 -15.77 -0.71 14.58
N GLN A 310 -15.37 0.57 14.55
CA GLN A 310 -16.28 1.67 14.25
C GLN A 310 -16.67 1.72 12.78
N ARG A 311 -15.71 1.53 11.86
CA ARG A 311 -15.98 1.53 10.42
C ARG A 311 -16.95 0.40 10.02
N SER A 312 -16.77 -0.79 10.58
CA SER A 312 -17.63 -1.97 10.31
C SER A 312 -19.11 -1.77 10.67
N LYS A 313 -19.43 -0.80 11.55
CA LYS A 313 -20.81 -0.46 11.90
C LYS A 313 -21.53 0.33 10.81
N ILE A 314 -20.79 0.97 9.90
CA ILE A 314 -21.31 1.98 8.97
C ILE A 314 -21.02 1.61 7.50
N VAL A 315 -19.94 0.88 7.22
CA VAL A 315 -19.46 0.61 5.86
C VAL A 315 -20.48 -0.05 4.91
N ASP A 316 -21.44 -0.80 5.44
CA ASP A 316 -22.53 -1.45 4.67
C ASP A 316 -23.85 -0.63 4.71
N THR A 317 -23.79 0.62 5.17
CA THR A 317 -24.94 1.53 5.29
C THR A 317 -24.83 2.65 4.25
N ASN A 318 -25.86 3.49 4.11
CA ASN A 318 -25.87 4.67 3.24
C ASN A 318 -25.41 4.42 1.78
N GLN A 319 -25.62 3.20 1.29
CA GLN A 319 -25.22 2.77 -0.06
C GLN A 319 -23.71 2.91 -0.35
N TYR A 320 -22.85 2.98 0.68
CA TYR A 320 -21.40 2.95 0.47
C TYR A 320 -20.97 1.64 -0.20
N ASN A 321 -21.50 0.51 0.29
CA ASN A 321 -21.24 -0.81 -0.28
C ASN A 321 -22.48 -1.69 -0.20
N GLN A 322 -22.65 -2.59 -1.17
CA GLN A 322 -23.64 -3.67 -1.12
C GLN A 322 -23.25 -4.66 -0.01
N PRO A 323 -24.08 -4.92 1.01
CA PRO A 323 -23.70 -5.83 2.09
C PRO A 323 -23.55 -7.28 1.61
N PRO A 324 -22.49 -8.02 2.02
CA PRO A 324 -21.49 -7.69 3.04
C PRO A 324 -20.15 -7.19 2.46
N ASN A 325 -20.12 -6.63 1.25
CA ASN A 325 -18.89 -6.25 0.56
C ASN A 325 -18.09 -5.22 1.38
N GLY A 326 -18.77 -4.25 2.03
CA GLY A 326 -18.12 -3.27 2.90
C GLY A 326 -17.51 -3.88 4.15
N LYS A 327 -18.19 -4.82 4.80
CA LYS A 327 -17.60 -5.57 5.93
C LYS A 327 -16.40 -6.42 5.50
N ASN A 328 -16.42 -7.03 4.32
CA ASN A 328 -15.28 -7.77 3.79
C ASN A 328 -14.10 -6.83 3.48
N ARG A 329 -14.36 -5.66 2.88
CA ARG A 329 -13.36 -4.59 2.69
C ARG A 329 -12.66 -4.20 3.99
N VAL A 330 -13.40 -3.93 5.07
CA VAL A 330 -12.78 -3.63 6.38
C VAL A 330 -12.03 -4.84 6.94
N LYS A 331 -12.50 -6.06 6.66
CA LYS A 331 -11.86 -7.30 7.07
C LYS A 331 -10.48 -7.49 6.43
N GLU A 332 -10.25 -7.00 5.21
CA GLU A 332 -8.94 -7.05 4.56
C GLU A 332 -7.86 -6.38 5.43
N TRP A 333 -8.07 -5.10 5.73
CA TRP A 333 -7.17 -4.27 6.54
C TRP A 333 -6.99 -4.79 7.96
N SER A 334 -8.08 -5.20 8.62
CA SER A 334 -8.02 -5.71 9.99
C SER A 334 -7.33 -7.07 10.08
N THR A 335 -7.44 -7.92 9.05
CA THR A 335 -6.74 -9.21 9.01
C THR A 335 -5.22 -8.99 8.86
N LEU A 336 -4.80 -8.08 7.99
CA LEU A 336 -3.38 -7.71 7.85
C LEU A 336 -2.80 -7.13 9.16
N LEU A 337 -3.57 -6.29 9.86
CA LEU A 337 -3.17 -5.80 11.20
C LEU A 337 -2.99 -6.95 12.19
N GLY A 338 -3.86 -7.97 12.14
CA GLY A 338 -3.80 -9.17 12.97
C GLY A 338 -2.53 -10.00 12.70
N LEU A 339 -2.09 -10.06 11.45
CA LEU A 339 -0.87 -10.75 11.00
C LEU A 339 0.40 -9.96 11.32
N GLY A 340 0.30 -8.65 11.59
CA GLY A 340 1.46 -7.78 11.78
C GLY A 340 2.01 -7.19 10.49
N GLU A 341 1.31 -7.34 9.37
CA GLU A 341 1.66 -6.85 8.03
C GLU A 341 1.37 -5.34 7.92
N THR A 342 2.06 -4.53 8.72
CA THR A 342 1.79 -3.08 8.82
C THR A 342 2.57 -2.23 7.82
N ASP A 343 3.74 -2.69 7.38
CA ASP A 343 4.55 -1.99 6.40
C ASP A 343 4.12 -2.28 4.94
N LEU A 344 3.32 -3.33 4.72
CA LEU A 344 2.88 -3.80 3.39
C LEU A 344 4.03 -4.11 2.43
N LYS A 345 5.18 -4.55 2.95
CA LYS A 345 6.32 -4.97 2.15
C LYS A 345 6.45 -6.48 2.14
N ASN A 346 6.62 -7.05 0.95
CA ASN A 346 6.60 -8.48 0.67
C ASN A 346 5.28 -9.15 1.06
N ALA A 347 4.20 -8.37 1.04
CA ALA A 347 2.88 -8.77 1.49
C ALA A 347 1.99 -9.35 0.37
N ASP A 348 2.52 -9.60 -0.83
CA ASP A 348 1.75 -10.08 -1.99
C ASP A 348 0.85 -11.28 -1.67
N ALA A 349 1.40 -12.29 -0.98
CA ALA A 349 0.66 -13.49 -0.62
C ALA A 349 -0.47 -13.20 0.39
N ASP A 350 -0.22 -12.31 1.35
CA ASP A 350 -1.21 -11.93 2.35
C ASP A 350 -2.29 -11.02 1.75
N VAL A 351 -1.94 -10.10 0.84
CA VAL A 351 -2.89 -9.30 0.06
C VAL A 351 -3.83 -10.21 -0.74
N VAL A 352 -3.30 -11.19 -1.47
CA VAL A 352 -4.12 -12.19 -2.20
C VAL A 352 -5.02 -12.97 -1.24
N LYS A 353 -4.50 -13.38 -0.09
CA LYS A 353 -5.25 -14.15 0.90
C LYS A 353 -6.41 -13.35 1.50
N VAL A 354 -6.18 -12.10 1.90
CA VAL A 354 -7.22 -11.28 2.56
C VAL A 354 -8.28 -10.78 1.58
N THR A 355 -7.94 -10.63 0.30
CA THR A 355 -8.85 -10.24 -0.79
C THR A 355 -9.61 -11.44 -1.39
N ASN A 356 -9.35 -12.67 -0.93
CA ASN A 356 -10.04 -13.87 -1.38
C ASN A 356 -11.42 -14.04 -0.72
N TRP A 357 -12.34 -13.17 -1.12
CA TRP A 357 -13.76 -13.23 -0.77
C TRP A 357 -14.61 -12.92 -2.01
N THR A 358 -15.85 -13.41 -2.03
CA THR A 358 -16.76 -13.23 -3.15
C THR A 358 -17.52 -11.91 -3.01
N MET A 359 -17.41 -11.04 -4.01
CA MET A 359 -18.22 -9.83 -4.11
C MET A 359 -19.67 -10.19 -4.45
N LYS A 360 -20.63 -9.54 -3.78
CA LYS A 360 -22.06 -9.70 -4.02
C LYS A 360 -22.62 -8.65 -4.96
#